data_AF-A0A7X8W127-F1
#
_entry.id   AF-A0A7X8W127-F1
#
_cell.length_a   1.000
_cell.length_b   1.000
_cell.length_c   1.000
_cell.angle_alpha   90.00
_cell.angle_beta   90.00
_cell.angle_gamma   90.00
#
_symmetry.space_group_name_H-M   'P 1'
#
loop_
_entity.id
_entity.type
_entity.pdbx_description
1 polymer ?
#
loop_
_entity_poly.entity_id
_entity_poly.type
_entity_poly.pdbx_seq_one_letter_code
_entity_poly.pdbx_strand_id
1 'polypeptide(L)'
;GGIASNTFILKGYIDSISHELDDAARIDGCGNFQVYRLIIMPIVRPMLAIIALWSFIGPFLDYLMPSILLSDPKSYTLATGLYTLITDQYNMHQPVFAAGGLLTALPIIVLFIALQNQLVSGLSSGAVKG
;
A
#
# COMPACT_ATOMS: atom_id res chain seq x y z
N GLY A 1 -2.67 -3.55 10.22
CA GLY A 1 -3.16 -4.94 10.27
C GLY A 1 -3.39 -5.42 8.85
N GLY A 2 -3.28 -6.72 8.57
CA GLY A 2 -3.50 -7.25 7.21
C GLY A 2 -2.37 -8.14 6.66
N ILE A 3 -1.32 -8.39 7.43
CA ILE A 3 -0.16 -9.19 7.00
C ILE A 3 -0.60 -10.57 6.48
N ALA A 4 -1.48 -11.27 7.21
CA ALA A 4 -1.96 -12.59 6.78
C ALA A 4 -2.66 -12.54 5.41
N SER A 5 -3.62 -11.63 5.22
CA SER A 5 -4.33 -11.45 3.94
C SER A 5 -3.37 -11.09 2.81
N ASN A 6 -2.49 -10.11 3.05
CA ASN A 6 -1.49 -9.67 2.08
C ASN A 6 -0.54 -10.80 1.68
N THR A 7 -0.15 -11.66 2.62
CA THR A 7 0.67 -12.85 2.34
C THR A 7 -0.07 -13.85 1.45
N PHE A 8 -1.34 -14.15 1.72
CA PHE A 8 -2.11 -15.06 0.87
C PHE A 8 -2.32 -14.51 -0.54
N ILE A 9 -2.59 -13.21 -0.64
CA ILE A 9 -2.72 -12.49 -1.91
C ILE A 9 -1.40 -12.55 -2.70
N LEU A 10 -0.28 -12.23 -2.05
CA LEU A 10 1.04 -12.28 -2.67
C LEU A 10 1.42 -13.70 -3.10
N LYS A 11 1.12 -14.69 -2.26
CA LYS A 11 1.36 -16.11 -2.53
C LYS A 11 0.55 -16.57 -3.75
N GLY A 12 -0.74 -16.23 -3.82
CA GLY A 12 -1.57 -16.54 -4.99
C GLY A 12 -1.04 -15.90 -6.29
N TYR A 13 -0.46 -14.70 -6.20
CA TYR A 13 0.18 -14.06 -7.36
C TYR A 13 1.46 -14.79 -7.78
N ILE A 14 2.31 -15.17 -6.82
CA ILE A 14 3.53 -15.96 -7.09
C ILE A 14 3.19 -17.32 -7.70
N ASP A 15 2.18 -18.01 -7.19
CA ASP A 15 1.72 -19.31 -7.71
C ASP A 15 1.21 -19.22 -9.16
N SER A 16 0.87 -18.03 -9.64
CA SER A 16 0.42 -17.82 -11.03
C SER A 16 1.58 -17.72 -12.05
N ILE A 17 2.82 -17.66 -11.56
CA ILE A 17 4.04 -17.60 -12.36
C ILE A 17 4.37 -19.02 -12.85
N SER A 18 4.70 -19.16 -14.14
CA SER A 18 5.04 -20.46 -14.72
C SER A 18 6.30 -21.04 -14.09
N HIS A 19 6.24 -22.32 -13.68
CA HIS A 19 7.39 -23.06 -13.16
C HIS A 19 8.52 -23.22 -14.20
N GLU A 20 8.21 -23.10 -15.50
CA GLU A 20 9.19 -23.17 -16.58
C GLU A 20 10.28 -22.09 -16.48
N LEU A 21 9.95 -20.92 -15.90
CA LEU A 21 10.91 -19.84 -15.67
C LEU A 21 11.98 -20.24 -14.65
N ASP A 22 11.59 -20.98 -13.61
CA ASP A 22 12.51 -21.47 -12.58
C ASP A 22 13.41 -22.57 -13.14
N ASP A 23 12.86 -23.47 -13.97
CA ASP A 23 13.62 -24.55 -14.60
C ASP A 23 14.61 -24.01 -15.64
N ALA A 24 14.22 -23.04 -16.45
CA ALA A 24 15.13 -22.35 -17.37
C ALA A 24 16.28 -21.67 -16.62
N ALA A 25 15.98 -20.96 -15.53
CA ALA A 25 16.99 -20.29 -14.72
C ALA A 25 17.98 -21.28 -14.06
N ARG A 26 17.51 -22.47 -13.68
CA ARG A 26 18.37 -23.54 -13.17
C ARG A 26 19.27 -24.14 -14.25
N ILE A 27 18.78 -24.28 -15.48
CA ILE A 27 19.60 -24.70 -16.63
C ILE A 27 20.72 -23.67 -16.89
N ASP A 28 20.42 -22.38 -16.72
CA ASP A 28 21.39 -21.27 -16.81
C ASP A 28 22.35 -21.18 -15.60
N GLY A 29 22.28 -22.11 -14.64
CA GLY A 29 23.16 -22.17 -13.48
C GLY A 29 22.84 -21.17 -12.37
N CYS A 30 21.65 -20.55 -12.38
CA CYS A 30 21.25 -19.63 -11.33
C CYS A 30 20.96 -20.37 -10.01
N GLY A 31 21.49 -19.86 -8.89
CA GLY A 31 21.11 -20.34 -7.56
C GLY A 31 19.72 -19.87 -7.13
N ASN A 32 19.08 -20.55 -6.18
CA ASN A 32 17.71 -20.23 -5.72
C ASN A 32 17.51 -18.75 -5.33
N PHE A 33 18.50 -18.12 -4.69
CA PHE A 33 18.42 -16.70 -4.33
C PHE A 33 18.50 -15.77 -5.56
N GLN A 34 19.27 -16.15 -6.58
CA GLN A 34 19.34 -15.40 -7.84
C GLN A 34 18.02 -15.49 -8.60
N VAL A 35 17.41 -16.68 -8.67
CA VAL A 35 16.07 -16.87 -9.26
C VAL A 35 15.04 -15.97 -8.57
N TYR A 36 15.00 -16.00 -7.23
CA TYR A 36 14.11 -15.14 -6.45
C TYR A 36 14.32 -13.65 -6.75
N ARG A 37 15.56 -13.16 -6.71
CA ARG A 37 15.84 -11.73 -6.83
C ARG A 37 15.76 -11.19 -8.27
N LEU A 38 16.15 -11.99 -9.26
CA LEU A 38 16.27 -11.57 -10.66
C LEU A 38 15.04 -11.89 -11.50
N ILE A 39 14.27 -12.93 -11.13
CA ILE A 39 13.12 -13.39 -11.92
C ILE A 39 11.83 -13.13 -11.15
N ILE A 40 11.67 -13.74 -9.98
CA ILE A 40 10.41 -13.66 -9.21
C ILE A 40 10.14 -12.22 -8.76
N MET A 41 11.12 -11.55 -8.15
CA MET A 41 10.93 -10.20 -7.60
C MET A 41 10.45 -9.18 -8.64
N PRO A 42 11.07 -9.04 -9.83
CA PRO A 42 10.58 -8.13 -10.87
C PRO A 42 9.15 -8.42 -11.34
N ILE A 43 8.77 -9.69 -11.45
CA ILE A 43 7.43 -10.11 -11.86
C ILE A 43 6.39 -9.74 -10.80
N VAL A 44 6.75 -9.86 -9.52
CA VAL A 44 5.84 -9.65 -8.39
C VAL A 44 5.76 -8.17 -7.95
N ARG A 45 6.69 -7.30 -8.39
CA ARG A 45 6.68 -5.84 -8.16
C ARG A 45 5.31 -5.16 -8.29
N PRO A 46 4.50 -5.36 -9.36
CA PRO A 46 3.17 -4.78 -9.46
C PRO A 46 2.27 -5.13 -8.27
N MET A 47 2.30 -6.38 -7.81
CA MET A 47 1.50 -6.83 -6.68
C MET A 47 1.98 -6.24 -5.35
N LEU A 48 3.29 -6.13 -5.19
CA LEU A 48 3.88 -5.46 -4.01
C LEU A 48 3.50 -3.98 -3.94
N ALA A 49 3.41 -3.30 -5.08
CA ALA A 49 2.97 -1.91 -5.14
C ALA A 49 1.52 -1.74 -4.64
N ILE A 50 0.62 -2.66 -5.03
CA ILE A 50 -0.76 -2.69 -4.53
C ILE A 50 -0.76 -2.89 -3.01
N ILE A 51 -0.08 -3.93 -2.52
CA ILE A 51 -0.02 -4.24 -1.09
C ILE A 51 0.55 -3.07 -0.29
N ALA A 52 1.60 -2.41 -0.79
CA ALA A 52 2.22 -1.26 -0.14
C ALA A 52 1.24 -0.08 -0.05
N LEU A 53 0.49 0.21 -1.12
CA LEU A 53 -0.50 1.28 -1.14
C LEU A 53 -1.61 1.02 -0.11
N TRP A 54 -2.19 -0.18 -0.11
CA TRP A 54 -3.23 -0.56 0.86
C TRP A 54 -2.72 -0.54 2.30
N SER A 55 -1.48 -1.02 2.51
CA SER A 55 -0.84 -1.05 3.83
C SER A 55 -0.49 0.33 4.36
N PHE A 56 -0.36 1.33 3.49
CA PHE A 56 -0.19 2.73 3.86
C PHE A 56 -1.52 3.41 4.13
N ILE A 57 -2.48 3.32 3.20
CA ILE A 57 -3.76 4.04 3.27
C ILE A 57 -4.54 3.68 4.54
N GLY A 58 -4.62 2.39 4.87
CA GLY A 58 -5.42 1.90 5.99
C GLY A 58 -5.06 2.58 7.33
N PRO A 59 -3.83 2.41 7.83
CA PRO A 59 -3.40 3.06 9.06
C PRO A 59 -3.32 4.59 8.97
N PHE A 60 -3.01 5.13 7.79
CA PHE A 60 -2.83 6.58 7.61
C PHE A 60 -4.16 7.34 7.73
N LEU A 61 -5.25 6.75 7.26
CA LEU A 61 -6.60 7.31 7.39
C LEU A 61 -7.33 6.85 8.65
N ASP A 62 -6.70 6.01 9.48
CA ASP A 62 -7.33 5.50 10.70
C ASP A 62 -7.42 6.60 11.76
N TYR A 63 -8.65 6.83 12.21
CA TYR A 63 -8.99 7.78 13.26
C TYR A 63 -9.32 7.06 14.57
N LEU A 64 -10.03 5.93 14.49
CA LEU A 64 -10.68 5.32 15.64
C LEU A 64 -9.65 4.77 16.63
N MET A 65 -8.70 3.95 16.17
CA MET A 65 -7.69 3.38 17.06
C MET A 65 -6.80 4.46 17.69
N PRO A 66 -6.24 5.42 16.93
CA PRO A 66 -5.46 6.50 17.51
C PRO A 66 -6.26 7.37 18.48
N SER A 67 -7.55 7.63 18.24
CA SER A 67 -8.37 8.46 19.14
C SER A 67 -8.56 7.84 20.53
N ILE A 68 -8.53 6.51 20.61
CA ILE A 68 -8.70 5.77 21.87
C ILE A 68 -7.35 5.59 22.56
N LEU A 69 -6.29 5.29 21.81
CA LEU A 69 -4.96 5.02 22.36
C LEU A 69 -4.18 6.28 22.72
N LEU A 70 -4.34 7.36 21.96
CA LEU A 70 -3.56 8.58 22.11
C LEU A 70 -4.30 9.58 23.00
N SER A 71 -3.74 9.87 24.16
CA SER A 71 -4.31 10.84 25.11
C SER A 71 -3.61 12.21 25.07
N ASP A 72 -2.34 12.27 24.65
CA ASP A 72 -1.60 13.54 24.53
C ASP A 72 -1.83 14.17 23.15
N PRO A 73 -2.35 15.42 23.06
CA PRO A 73 -2.55 16.13 21.80
C PRO A 73 -1.29 16.22 20.91
N LYS A 74 -0.09 16.21 21.50
CA LYS A 74 1.18 16.23 20.74
C LYS A 74 1.46 14.93 19.99
N SER A 75 0.81 13.84 20.38
CA SER A 75 0.99 12.52 19.79
C SER A 75 -0.04 12.20 18.70
N TYR A 76 -1.03 13.07 18.50
CA TYR A 76 -2.12 12.83 17.56
C TYR A 76 -1.63 12.61 16.13
N THR A 77 -2.26 11.63 15.48
CA THR A 77 -2.15 11.45 14.04
C THR A 77 -2.85 12.60 13.32
N LEU A 78 -2.52 12.81 12.04
CA LEU A 78 -3.20 13.85 11.25
C LEU A 78 -4.73 13.68 11.26
N ALA A 79 -5.22 12.44 11.14
CA ALA A 79 -6.65 12.13 11.19
C ALA A 79 -7.29 12.51 12.54
N THR A 80 -6.65 12.16 13.66
CA THR A 80 -7.15 12.51 15.01
C THR A 80 -7.08 13.99 15.30
N GLY A 81 -5.97 14.64 14.96
CA GLY A 81 -5.81 16.08 15.12
C GLY A 81 -6.85 16.87 14.33
N LEU A 82 -7.12 16.49 13.08
CA LEU A 82 -8.15 17.15 12.27
C LEU A 82 -9.54 17.01 12.87
N TYR A 83 -9.89 15.83 13.39
CA TYR A 83 -11.20 15.60 13.98
C TYR A 83 -11.48 16.48 15.21
N THR A 84 -10.44 16.92 15.94
CA THR A 84 -10.61 17.87 17.06
C THR A 84 -11.22 19.21 16.61
N LEU A 85 -10.98 19.64 15.36
CA LEU A 85 -11.46 20.91 14.81
C LEU A 85 -12.98 20.98 14.57
N ILE A 86 -13.63 19.82 14.53
CA ILE A 86 -15.08 19.68 14.31
C ILE A 86 -15.81 19.11 15.52
N THR A 87 -15.07 18.70 16.56
CA THR A 87 -15.65 18.14 17.79
C THR A 87 -16.18 19.24 18.71
N ASP A 88 -15.60 20.45 18.67
CA ASP A 88 -16.11 21.60 19.42
C ASP A 88 -17.41 22.15 18.80
N GLN A 89 -18.53 21.87 19.47
CA GLN A 89 -19.88 22.24 19.04
C GLN A 89 -20.11 23.77 18.99
N TYR A 90 -19.28 24.57 19.67
CA TYR A 90 -19.42 26.03 19.73
C TYR A 90 -18.54 26.76 18.72
N ASN A 91 -17.40 26.18 18.30
CA ASN A 91 -16.45 26.79 17.35
C ASN A 91 -16.02 25.77 16.28
N MET A 92 -16.96 25.36 15.44
CA MET A 92 -16.70 24.38 14.40
C MET A 92 -15.87 25.00 13.26
N HIS A 93 -14.59 24.66 13.17
CA HIS A 93 -13.67 25.19 12.16
C HIS A 93 -13.74 24.40 10.85
N GLN A 94 -14.93 24.31 10.25
CA GLN A 94 -15.21 23.56 9.02
C GLN A 94 -14.24 23.83 7.85
N PRO A 95 -13.86 25.09 7.54
CA PRO A 95 -12.95 25.37 6.43
C PRO A 95 -11.54 24.85 6.67
N VAL A 96 -11.07 24.90 7.92
CA VAL A 96 -9.74 24.42 8.31
C VAL A 96 -9.70 22.90 8.28
N PHE A 97 -10.77 22.24 8.72
CA PHE A 97 -10.91 20.79 8.58
C PHE A 97 -10.88 20.35 7.11
N ALA A 98 -11.61 21.03 6.23
CA ALA A 98 -11.61 20.72 4.81
C ALA A 98 -10.23 20.95 4.16
N ALA A 99 -9.56 22.06 4.48
CA ALA A 99 -8.20 22.33 4.00
C ALA A 99 -7.20 21.28 4.50
N GLY A 100 -7.30 20.89 5.76
CA GLY A 100 -6.49 19.82 6.34
C GLY A 100 -6.75 18.46 5.70
N GLY A 101 -8.00 18.13 5.38
CA GLY A 101 -8.37 16.93 4.63
C GLY A 101 -7.79 16.89 3.21
N LEU A 102 -7.63 18.05 2.56
CA LEU A 102 -6.90 18.11 1.29
C LEU A 102 -5.40 17.85 1.47
N LEU A 103 -4.81 18.37 2.56
CA LEU A 103 -3.41 18.12 2.87
C LEU A 103 -3.13 16.66 3.22
N THR A 104 -4.08 15.94 3.84
CA THR A 104 -3.91 14.50 4.10
C THR A 104 -3.96 13.65 2.82
N ALA A 105 -4.60 14.13 1.75
CA ALA A 105 -4.58 13.45 0.46
C ALA A 105 -3.21 13.53 -0.24
N LEU A 106 -2.41 14.58 0.01
CA LEU A 106 -1.11 14.77 -0.64
C LEU A 106 -0.13 13.58 -0.49
N PRO A 107 0.17 13.06 0.72
CA PRO A 107 1.10 11.94 0.86
C PRO A 107 0.59 10.67 0.18
N ILE A 108 -0.72 10.45 0.13
CA ILE A 108 -1.32 9.32 -0.58
C ILE A 108 -1.13 9.48 -2.09
N ILE A 109 -1.36 10.69 -2.63
CA ILE A 109 -1.15 11.00 -4.05
C ILE A 109 0.33 10.83 -4.43
N VAL A 110 1.26 11.34 -3.61
CA VAL A 110 2.70 11.20 -3.84
C VAL A 110 3.11 9.73 -3.86
N LEU A 111 2.62 8.92 -2.91
CA LEU A 111 2.87 7.49 -2.88
C LEU A 111 2.30 6.79 -4.12
N PHE A 112 1.07 7.15 -4.53
CA PHE A 112 0.45 6.60 -5.72
C PHE A 112 1.26 6.92 -6.97
N ILE A 113 1.67 8.17 -7.18
CA ILE A 113 2.49 8.58 -8.34
C ILE A 113 3.83 7.83 -8.35
N ALA A 114 4.47 7.65 -7.18
CA ALA A 114 5.71 6.90 -7.09
C ALA A 114 5.55 5.42 -7.49
N LEU A 115 4.37 4.84 -7.26
CA LEU A 115 4.06 3.44 -7.54
C LEU A 115 3.30 3.23 -8.87
N GLN A 116 2.83 4.30 -9.52
CA GLN A 116 1.89 4.21 -10.65
C GLN A 116 2.41 3.34 -11.81
N ASN A 117 3.72 3.40 -12.09
CA ASN A 117 4.33 2.64 -13.18
C ASN A 117 4.23 1.12 -12.95
N GLN A 118 4.22 0.70 -11.69
CA GLN A 118 4.09 -0.70 -11.29
C GLN A 118 2.62 -1.13 -11.25
N LEU A 119 1.72 -0.22 -10.89
CA LEU A 119 0.27 -0.48 -10.87
C LEU A 119 -0.29 -0.66 -12.29
N VAL A 120 0.15 0.16 -13.25
CA VAL A 120 -0.32 0.12 -14.64
C VAL A 120 0.19 -1.13 -15.38
N SER A 121 1.44 -1.54 -15.16
CA SER A 121 2.01 -2.74 -15.78
C SER A 121 1.35 -4.04 -15.29
N GLY A 122 0.97 -4.09 -14.00
CA GLY A 122 0.25 -5.23 -13.43
C GLY A 122 -1.13 -5.46 -14.02
N LEU A 123 -1.87 -4.39 -14.32
CA LEU A 123 -3.19 -4.44 -14.95
C LEU A 123 -3.10 -4.88 -16.43
N SER A 124 -2.07 -4.43 -17.14
CA SER A 124 -1.87 -4.78 -18.56
C SER A 124 -1.44 -6.23 -18.77
N SER A 125 -0.57 -6.78 -17.91
CA SER A 125 -0.08 -8.16 -18.06
C SER A 125 -1.15 -9.22 -17.73
N GLY A 126 -2.17 -8.88 -16.94
CA GLY A 126 -3.32 -9.75 -16.67
C GLY A 126 -4.37 -9.77 -17.79
N ALA A 127 -4.42 -8.73 -18.62
CA ALA A 127 -5.40 -8.59 -19.70
C ALA A 127 -5.07 -9.40 -20.97
N VAL A 128 -3.84 -9.90 -21.11
CA VAL A 128 -3.38 -10.69 -22.27
C VAL A 128 -3.50 -12.21 -22.05
N LYS A 129 -4.14 -12.66 -20.96
CA LYS A 129 -4.49 -14.08 -20.72
C LYS A 129 -5.83 -14.47 -21.37
N GLY A 130 -6.17 -13.86 -22.51
CA GLY A 130 -7.33 -14.17 -23.36
C GLY A 130 -6.91 -14.38 -24.80
#